data_AF-A0A956RE80-F1
#
_entry.id   AF-A0A956RE80-F1
#
_cell.length_a   1.000
_cell.length_b   1.000
_cell.length_c   1.000
_cell.angle_alpha   90.00
_cell.angle_beta   90.00
_cell.angle_gamma   90.00
#
_symmetry.space_group_name_H-M   'P 1'
#
loop_
_entity.id
_entity.type
_entity.pdbx_description
1 polymer ?
#
loop_
_entity_poly.entity_id
_entity_poly.type
_entity_poly.pdbx_seq_one_letter_code
_entity_poly.pdbx_strand_id
1 'polypeptide(L)'
;MNNYRILPHEARVNVTWRGQNGDLLEPVPYDASDREIKEWVAEALAGDSVAGIRTRGRVDLQNFVVDRFPAGVNAPHNRIFLRPKTPFG
;
A
#
# COMPACT_ATOMS: atom_id res chain seq x y z
N MET A 1 -7.61 -6.68 -15.60
CA MET A 1 -6.86 -5.75 -14.74
C MET A 1 -7.21 -4.34 -15.18
N ASN A 2 -7.87 -3.55 -14.32
CA ASN A 2 -8.09 -2.14 -14.61
C ASN A 2 -6.74 -1.42 -14.50
N ASN A 3 -6.19 -0.98 -15.62
CA ASN A 3 -4.95 -0.21 -15.66
C ASN A 3 -5.29 1.26 -15.37
N TYR A 4 -5.42 1.61 -14.09
CA TYR A 4 -5.49 3.02 -13.71
C TYR A 4 -4.20 3.70 -14.14
N ARG A 5 -4.34 4.83 -14.85
CA ARG A 5 -3.22 5.72 -15.14
C ARG A 5 -2.78 6.35 -13.82
N ILE A 6 -1.54 6.12 -13.41
CA ILE A 6 -0.95 6.75 -12.23
C ILE A 6 -0.39 8.12 -12.63
N LEU A 7 -0.86 9.18 -11.99
CA LEU A 7 -0.40 10.55 -12.22
C LEU A 7 0.93 10.83 -11.49
N PRO A 8 1.71 11.85 -11.88
CA PRO A 8 3.02 12.13 -11.28
C PRO A 8 3.01 12.41 -9.77
N HIS A 9 1.89 12.86 -9.21
CA HIS A 9 1.71 13.14 -7.78
C HIS A 9 1.08 11.95 -7.03
N GLU A 10 0.77 10.87 -7.73
CA GLU A 10 0.18 9.67 -7.16
C GLU A 10 1.22 8.56 -7.02
N ALA A 11 0.87 7.52 -6.27
CA ALA A 11 1.69 6.35 -6.05
C ALA A 11 0.90 5.05 -6.10
N ARG A 12 1.57 3.99 -6.55
CA ARG A 12 1.11 2.62 -6.37
C ARG A 12 1.44 2.16 -4.95
N VAL A 13 0.41 1.78 -4.19
CA VAL A 13 0.60 1.23 -2.85
C VAL A 13 0.69 -0.29 -2.91
N ASN A 14 1.81 -0.83 -2.48
CA ASN A 14 2.02 -2.24 -2.26
C ASN A 14 1.86 -2.57 -0.78
N VAL A 15 1.07 -3.58 -0.48
CA VAL A 15 0.70 -4.00 0.87
C VAL A 15 1.27 -5.39 1.10
N THR A 16 1.99 -5.57 2.21
CA THR A 16 2.39 -6.88 2.72
C THR A 16 1.60 -7.20 3.97
N TRP A 17 0.64 -8.13 3.92
CA TRP A 17 -0.22 -8.48 5.05
C TRP A 17 -0.21 -9.99 5.30
N ARG A 18 0.19 -10.40 6.51
CA ARG A 18 0.24 -11.83 6.94
C ARG A 18 0.96 -12.74 5.92
N GLY A 19 2.08 -12.29 5.39
CA GLY A 19 2.88 -13.03 4.41
C GLY A 19 2.33 -12.99 2.97
N GLN A 20 1.17 -12.37 2.73
CA GLN A 20 0.64 -12.12 1.40
C GLN A 20 1.08 -10.72 0.93
N ASN A 21 1.24 -10.56 -0.38
CA ASN A 21 1.60 -9.30 -1.01
C ASN A 21 0.61 -8.97 -2.13
N GLY A 22 0.22 -7.70 -2.20
CA GLY A 22 -0.76 -7.23 -3.17
C GLY A 22 -0.72 -5.72 -3.29
N ASP A 23 -1.27 -5.20 -4.36
CA ASP A 23 -1.41 -3.76 -4.53
C ASP A 23 -2.84 -3.31 -4.23
N LEU A 24 -2.99 -2.07 -3.78
CA LEU A 24 -4.27 -1.37 -3.88
C LEU A 24 -4.69 -1.27 -5.35
N LEU A 25 -5.99 -1.34 -5.61
CA LEU A 25 -6.52 -1.20 -6.97
C LEU A 25 -6.30 0.21 -7.50
N GLU A 26 -6.62 1.20 -6.68
CA GLU A 26 -6.55 2.62 -7.00
C GLU A 26 -5.24 3.25 -6.51
N PRO A 27 -4.65 4.17 -7.30
CA PRO A 27 -3.51 4.96 -6.84
C PRO A 27 -3.94 5.94 -5.74
N VAL A 28 -2.97 6.36 -4.92
CA VAL A 28 -3.20 7.32 -3.83
C VAL A 28 -2.23 8.51 -3.96
N PRO A 29 -2.50 9.67 -3.33
CA PRO A 29 -1.55 10.77 -3.29
C PRO A 29 -0.21 10.33 -2.66
N TYR A 30 0.91 10.65 -3.30
CA TYR A 30 2.23 10.22 -2.85
C TYR A 30 2.67 10.90 -1.54
N ASP A 31 2.19 12.12 -1.32
CA ASP A 31 2.44 12.97 -0.17
C ASP A 31 1.44 12.79 0.98
N ALA A 32 0.45 11.90 0.83
CA ALA A 32 -0.46 11.52 1.90
C ALA A 32 0.31 11.05 3.13
N SER A 33 -0.19 11.40 4.32
CA SER A 33 0.42 11.03 5.60
C SER A 33 0.39 9.52 5.83
N ASP A 34 1.30 9.01 6.66
CA ASP A 34 1.32 7.59 7.05
C ASP A 34 -0.02 7.12 7.64
N ARG A 35 -0.71 8.03 8.34
CA ARG A 35 -2.02 7.76 8.92
C ARG A 35 -3.06 7.54 7.82
N GLU A 36 -3.14 8.42 6.83
CA GLU A 36 -4.07 8.30 5.71
C GLU A 36 -3.81 7.03 4.89
N ILE A 37 -2.53 6.75 4.58
CA ILE A 37 -2.16 5.51 3.87
C ILE A 37 -2.62 4.27 4.66
N LYS A 38 -2.43 4.25 5.98
CA LYS A 38 -2.87 3.13 6.82
C LYS A 38 -4.39 3.04 6.89
N GLU A 39 -5.11 4.15 6.94
CA GLU A 39 -6.58 4.19 6.92
C GLU A 39 -7.12 3.59 5.61
N TRP A 40 -6.67 4.06 4.45
CA TRP A 40 -7.10 3.53 3.15
C TRP A 40 -6.75 2.06 2.94
N VAL A 41 -5.55 1.64 3.37
CA VAL A 41 -5.17 0.22 3.28
C VAL A 41 -6.02 -0.63 4.24
N ALA A 42 -6.35 -0.13 5.43
CA ALA A 42 -7.22 -0.86 6.35
C ALA A 42 -8.62 -1.05 5.78
N GLU A 43 -9.19 -0.01 5.15
CA GLU A 43 -10.46 -0.08 4.43
C GLU A 43 -10.39 -1.08 3.26
N ALA A 44 -9.33 -1.02 2.45
CA ALA A 44 -9.17 -1.91 1.31
C ALA A 44 -9.01 -3.39 1.72
N LEU A 45 -8.27 -3.66 2.80
CA LEU A 45 -8.17 -4.99 3.38
C LEU A 45 -9.52 -5.44 3.95
N ALA A 46 -10.21 -4.58 4.71
CA ALA A 46 -11.53 -4.92 5.25
C ALA A 46 -12.57 -5.23 4.16
N GLY A 47 -12.45 -4.60 3.00
CA GLY A 47 -13.29 -4.82 1.82
C GLY A 47 -12.80 -5.90 0.84
N ASP A 48 -11.74 -6.65 1.17
CA ASP A 48 -11.08 -7.63 0.27
C ASP A 48 -10.75 -7.06 -1.13
N SER A 49 -10.42 -5.77 -1.21
CA SER A 49 -10.12 -5.07 -2.45
C SER A 49 -8.62 -4.98 -2.76
N VAL A 50 -7.76 -5.56 -1.92
CA VAL A 50 -6.32 -5.67 -2.21
C VAL A 50 -6.05 -6.92 -3.04
N ALA A 51 -5.55 -6.72 -4.26
CA ALA A 51 -5.38 -7.82 -5.21
C ALA A 51 -4.40 -8.87 -4.68
N GLY A 52 -4.83 -10.12 -4.57
CA GLY A 52 -3.99 -11.23 -4.12
C GLY A 52 -3.86 -11.38 -2.60
N ILE A 53 -4.52 -10.54 -1.80
CA ILE A 53 -4.60 -10.69 -0.35
C ILE A 53 -6.01 -11.10 0.04
N ARG A 54 -6.13 -12.17 0.81
CA ARG A 54 -7.39 -12.54 1.46
C ARG A 54 -7.36 -12.12 2.92
N THR A 55 -8.38 -11.40 3.34
CA THR A 55 -8.45 -10.83 4.68
C THR A 55 -9.36 -11.71 5.53
N ARG A 56 -8.86 -12.14 6.69
CA ARG A 56 -9.63 -12.91 7.67
C ARG A 56 -9.55 -12.22 9.03
N GLY A 57 -10.61 -11.52 9.38
CA GLY A 57 -10.77 -10.85 10.67
C GLY A 57 -10.27 -9.40 10.71
N ARG A 58 -10.13 -8.87 11.92
CA ARG A 58 -9.79 -7.46 12.18
C ARG A 58 -8.43 -7.10 11.57
N VAL A 59 -8.38 -5.97 10.87
CA VAL A 59 -7.16 -5.36 10.34
C VAL A 59 -6.58 -4.41 11.39
N ASP A 60 -5.30 -4.57 11.70
CA ASP A 60 -4.55 -3.70 12.62
C ASP A 60 -3.18 -3.41 12.02
N LEU A 61 -2.94 -2.13 11.71
CA LEU A 61 -1.74 -1.64 11.04
C LEU A 61 -0.86 -0.76 11.96
N GLN A 62 -1.06 -0.82 13.28
CA GLN A 62 -0.26 -0.03 14.23
C GLN A 62 1.25 -0.32 14.10
N ASN A 63 1.63 -1.59 13.99
CA ASN A 63 3.02 -2.05 13.85
C ASN A 63 3.49 -2.16 12.40
N PHE A 64 2.98 -1.30 11.52
CA PHE A 64 3.39 -1.23 10.11
C PHE A 64 4.18 0.04 9.82
N VAL A 65 5.10 -0.05 8.88
CA VAL A 65 5.86 1.07 8.34
C VAL A 65 5.40 1.39 6.92
N VAL A 66 5.50 2.67 6.57
CA VAL A 66 5.18 3.20 5.24
C VAL A 66 6.48 3.71 4.63
N ASP A 67 7.01 2.99 3.64
CA ASP A 67 8.19 3.41 2.90
C ASP A 67 7.77 4.07 1.59
N ARG A 68 8.42 5.18 1.23
CA ARG A 68 8.13 5.95 0.02
C ARG A 68 9.32 5.95 -0.92
N PHE A 69 9.08 5.62 -2.18
CA PHE A 69 10.09 5.61 -3.23
C PHE A 69 9.60 6.47 -4.39
N PRO A 70 10.34 7.53 -4.77
CA PRO A 70 9.96 8.34 -5.91
C PRO A 70 10.10 7.55 -7.22
N ALA A 71 9.38 7.98 -8.24
CA ALA A 71 9.56 7.48 -9.60
C ALA A 71 11.04 7.63 -10.05
N GLY A 72 11.52 6.67 -10.82
CA GLY A 72 12.88 6.65 -11.34
C GLY A 72 13.02 5.76 -12.57
N VAL A 73 14.26 5.59 -13.05
CA VAL A 73 14.55 4.86 -14.30
C VAL A 73 14.02 3.42 -14.29
N ASN A 74 14.03 2.77 -13.12
CA ASN A 74 13.59 1.37 -12.96
C ASN A 74 12.12 1.22 -12.51
N ALA A 75 11.45 2.32 -12.16
CA ALA A 75 10.08 2.33 -11.68
C ALA A 75 9.40 3.63 -12.14
N PRO A 76 8.56 3.60 -13.19
CA PRO A 76 8.10 4.82 -13.87
C PRO A 76 7.06 5.64 -13.09
N HIS A 77 6.64 5.18 -11.91
CA HIS A 77 5.68 5.85 -11.04
C HIS A 77 6.14 5.76 -9.59
N ASN A 78 5.68 6.70 -8.75
CA ASN A 78 6.00 6.66 -7.32
C ASN A 78 5.42 5.38 -6.69
N ARG A 79 6.12 4.87 -5.68
CA ARG A 79 5.68 3.68 -4.95
C ARG A 79 5.65 3.94 -3.47
N ILE A 80 4.62 3.39 -2.83
CA ILE A 80 4.49 3.32 -1.39
C ILE A 80 4.45 1.84 -1.02
N PHE A 81 5.23 1.44 -0.02
CA PHE A 81 5.18 0.09 0.53
C PHE A 81 4.70 0.17 1.97
N LEU A 82 3.59 -0.52 2.25
CA LEU A 82 3.11 -0.76 3.60
C LEU A 82 3.47 -2.19 4.00
N ARG A 83 4.33 -2.33 5.01
CA ARG A 83 4.83 -3.63 5.47
C ARG A 83 4.93 -3.70 6.99
N PRO A 84 4.90 -4.90 7.59
CA PRO A 84 5.12 -5.05 9.02
C PRO A 84 6.47 -4.46 9.40
N LYS A 85 6.53 -3.78 10.55
CA LYS A 85 7.78 -3.35 11.16
C LYS A 85 8.58 -4.59 11.52
N THR A 86 9.82 -4.67 11.03
CA THR A 86 10.73 -5.74 11.44
C THR A 86 11.17 -5.50 12.89
N PRO A 87 11.14 -6.52 13.76
CA PRO A 87 11.46 -6.36 15.19
C PRO A 87 12.95 -6.18 15.48
N PHE A 88 13.81 -6.34 14.47
CA PHE A 88 15.25 -6.15 14.58
C PHE A 88 15.65 -4.97 13.70
N GLY A 89 15.91 -3.84 14.35
CA GLY A 89 16.36 -2.57 13.76
C GLY A 89 16.96 -1.71 14.84
#